data_AF-A0A940ZZE0-F1
#
_entry.id   AF-A0A940ZZE0-F1
#
_cell.length_a   1.000
_cell.length_b   1.000
_cell.length_c   1.000
_cell.angle_alpha   90.00
_cell.angle_beta   90.00
_cell.angle_gamma   90.00
#
_symmetry.space_group_name_H-M   'P 1'
#
loop_
_entity.id
_entity.type
_entity.pdbx_description
1 polymer ?
#
loop_
_entity_poly.entity_id
_entity_poly.type
_entity_poly.pdbx_seq_one_letter_code
_entity_poly.pdbx_strand_id
1 'polypeptide(L)'
;MENAETLSFPYRCRSHCPFGCLVARLTRWEWAILLLTIGSVIAAEVMNTAVEIVVDLAQPNFHPLAGMAKDVAAGAVLVTAIQAVLVGIVIFGPPLGRWVGQVVR
;
A
#
# COMPACT_ATOMS: atom_id res chain seq x y z
N MET A 1 7.65 -12.50 36.62
CA MET A 1 8.72 -12.90 35.69
C MET A 1 8.53 -12.06 34.43
N GLU A 2 8.65 -10.73 34.55
CA GLU A 2 9.89 -9.91 34.43
C GLU A 2 9.91 -9.31 33.00
N ASN A 3 9.29 -8.15 32.75
CA ASN A 3 9.85 -6.80 32.87
C ASN A 3 11.32 -6.74 32.43
N ALA A 4 11.63 -6.05 31.30
CA ALA A 4 12.79 -5.15 31.15
C ALA A 4 13.15 -4.75 29.68
N GLU A 5 12.20 -4.33 28.83
CA GLU A 5 12.56 -3.52 27.64
C GLU A 5 11.72 -2.24 27.50
N THR A 6 11.26 -1.72 28.63
CA THR A 6 11.00 -0.30 28.85
C THR A 6 12.29 0.50 29.11
N LEU A 7 13.45 0.01 28.62
CA LEU A 7 14.74 0.68 28.79
C LEU A 7 15.11 1.47 27.54
N SER A 8 15.02 2.80 27.70
CA SER A 8 15.69 3.84 26.92
C SER A 8 15.29 3.96 25.43
N PHE A 9 14.15 4.60 25.18
CA PHE A 9 13.92 5.34 23.93
C PHE A 9 14.30 6.83 24.15
N PRO A 10 15.58 7.26 23.98
CA PRO A 10 15.91 8.68 23.93
C PRO A 10 15.56 9.23 22.55
N TYR A 11 14.27 9.26 22.21
CA TYR A 11 13.78 9.89 20.98
C TYR A 11 12.63 10.80 21.38
N ARG A 12 13.02 11.91 22.00
CA ARG A 12 12.21 13.11 22.12
C ARG A 12 12.02 13.65 20.70
N CYS A 13 11.16 13.00 19.91
CA CYS A 13 10.68 13.46 18.60
C CYS A 13 9.77 14.65 18.90
N ARG A 14 10.38 15.82 19.16
CA ARG A 14 9.71 17.07 19.48
C ARG A 14 8.97 17.54 18.21
N SER A 15 7.69 17.21 18.15
CA SER A 15 6.59 17.92 17.47
C SER A 15 6.64 18.26 15.97
N HIS A 16 7.75 18.07 15.24
CA HIS A 16 7.86 18.58 13.85
C HIS A 16 7.88 17.55 12.71
N CYS A 17 7.89 16.24 12.95
CA CYS A 17 7.76 15.26 11.86
C CYS A 17 7.03 13.97 12.29
N PRO A 18 5.68 13.99 12.38
CA PRO A 18 4.90 12.80 12.76
C PRO A 18 5.06 11.67 11.74
N PHE A 19 5.19 12.00 10.45
CA PHE A 19 5.36 11.02 9.37
C PHE A 19 6.71 10.27 9.44
N GLY A 20 7.82 10.96 9.62
CA GLY A 20 9.14 10.33 9.70
C GLY A 20 9.29 9.42 10.92
N CYS A 21 8.71 9.80 12.06
CA CYS A 21 8.72 8.99 13.28
C CYS A 21 7.76 7.78 13.21
N LEU A 22 6.74 7.79 12.33
CA LEU A 22 5.84 6.65 12.08
C LEU A 22 6.53 5.59 11.20
N VAL A 23 7.16 6.06 10.12
CA VAL A 23 7.84 5.22 9.11
C VAL A 23 9.12 4.57 9.69
N ALA A 24 9.85 5.29 10.56
CA ALA A 24 11.06 4.77 11.21
C ALA A 24 10.81 3.71 12.29
N ARG A 25 9.55 3.49 12.71
CA ARG A 25 9.18 2.52 13.75
C ARG A 25 8.73 1.16 13.20
N LEU A 26 8.65 1.01 11.88
CA LEU A 26 8.24 -0.24 11.24
C LEU A 26 9.35 -1.29 11.34
N THR A 27 8.93 -2.52 11.63
CA THR A 27 9.77 -3.71 11.62
C THR A 27 10.20 -4.06 10.20
N ARG A 28 11.28 -4.85 10.08
CA ARG A 28 11.77 -5.34 8.76
C ARG A 28 10.69 -6.11 7.98
N TRP A 29 9.82 -6.84 8.69
CA TRP A 29 8.73 -7.60 8.09
C TRP A 29 7.61 -6.70 7.56
N GLU A 30 7.23 -5.65 8.30
CA GLU A 30 6.26 -4.66 7.82
C GLU A 30 6.77 -3.93 6.59
N TRP A 31 8.06 -3.59 6.56
CA TRP A 31 8.71 -3.05 5.36
C TRP A 31 8.68 -4.00 4.17
N ALA A 32 8.99 -5.29 4.38
CA ALA A 32 8.94 -6.29 3.32
C ALA A 32 7.52 -6.42 2.74
N ILE A 33 6.50 -6.44 3.60
CA ILE A 33 5.09 -6.49 3.18
C ILE A 33 4.70 -5.21 2.40
N LEU A 34 5.12 -4.03 2.86
CA LEU A 34 4.86 -2.77 2.15
C LEU A 34 5.51 -2.76 0.77
N LEU A 35 6.78 -3.17 0.67
CA LEU A 35 7.49 -3.23 -0.61
C LEU A 35 6.83 -4.22 -1.57
N LEU A 36 6.41 -5.39 -1.08
CA LEU A 36 5.68 -6.37 -1.88
C LEU A 36 4.33 -5.82 -2.35
N THR A 37 3.62 -5.10 -1.48
CA THR A 37 2.30 -4.52 -1.78
C THR A 37 2.40 -3.40 -2.81
N ILE A 38 3.39 -2.51 -2.68
CA ILE A 38 3.67 -1.47 -3.68
C ILE A 38 4.08 -2.11 -5.00
N GLY A 39 4.98 -3.10 -4.94
CA GLY A 39 5.43 -3.85 -6.10
C GLY A 39 4.28 -4.56 -6.83
N SER A 40 3.31 -5.13 -6.11
CA SER A 40 2.16 -5.80 -6.72
C SER A 40 1.22 -4.84 -7.43
N VAL A 41 0.98 -3.64 -6.89
CA VAL A 41 0.16 -2.61 -7.56
C VAL A 41 0.83 -2.15 -8.85
N ILE A 42 2.14 -1.88 -8.81
CA ILE A 42 2.91 -1.49 -10.00
C ILE A 42 2.90 -2.62 -11.04
N ALA A 43 3.11 -3.87 -10.61
CA ALA A 43 3.05 -5.02 -11.50
C ALA A 43 1.67 -5.20 -12.14
N ALA A 44 0.59 -4.99 -11.38
CA ALA A 44 -0.78 -5.05 -11.88
C ALA A 44 -1.03 -3.96 -12.95
N GLU A 45 -0.58 -2.72 -12.71
CA GLU A 45 -0.72 -1.62 -13.66
C GLU A 45 0.03 -1.92 -14.98
N VAL A 46 1.28 -2.36 -14.88
CA VAL A 46 2.09 -2.73 -16.06
C VAL A 46 1.44 -3.89 -16.82
N MET A 47 0.87 -4.87 -16.12
CA MET A 47 0.14 -5.97 -16.74
C MET A 47 -1.15 -5.49 -17.43
N ASN A 48 -1.89 -4.56 -16.82
CA ASN A 48 -3.06 -3.94 -17.46
C ASN A 48 -2.68 -3.24 -18.76
N THR A 49 -1.63 -2.41 -18.75
CA THR A 49 -1.12 -1.76 -19.97
C THR A 49 -0.68 -2.79 -21.02
N ALA A 50 0.00 -3.87 -20.61
CA ALA A 50 0.38 -4.94 -21.54
C ALA A 50 -0.84 -5.62 -22.19
N VAL A 51 -1.89 -5.89 -21.41
CA VAL A 51 -3.15 -6.44 -21.93
C VAL A 51 -3.83 -5.45 -22.89
N GLU A 52 -3.89 -4.17 -22.55
CA GLU A 52 -4.42 -3.12 -23.44
C GLU A 52 -3.68 -3.11 -24.79
N ILE A 53 -2.34 -3.13 -24.78
CA ILE A 53 -1.51 -3.16 -25.98
C ILE A 53 -1.80 -4.41 -26.82
N VAL A 54 -1.89 -5.58 -26.19
CA VAL A 54 -2.18 -6.84 -26.89
C VAL A 54 -3.58 -6.82 -27.51
N VAL A 55 -4.57 -6.31 -26.78
CA VAL A 55 -5.95 -6.18 -27.27
C VAL A 55 -6.01 -5.21 -28.44
N ASP A 56 -5.31 -4.08 -28.38
CA ASP A 56 -5.26 -3.08 -29.47
C ASP A 56 -4.53 -3.61 -30.71
N LEU A 57 -3.49 -4.43 -30.51
CA LEU A 57 -2.82 -5.12 -31.60
C LEU A 57 -3.72 -6.18 -32.25
N ALA A 58 -4.48 -6.92 -31.44
CA ALA A 58 -5.36 -7.99 -31.93
C ALA A 58 -6.63 -7.46 -32.60
N GLN A 59 -7.17 -6.33 -32.13
CA GLN A 59 -8.40 -5.71 -32.63
C GLN A 59 -8.21 -4.19 -32.80
N PRO A 60 -7.67 -3.73 -33.95
CA PRO A 60 -7.41 -2.31 -34.21
C PRO A 60 -8.67 -1.44 -34.31
N ASN A 61 -9.82 -2.08 -34.61
CA ASN A 61 -11.12 -1.43 -34.63
C ASN A 61 -11.89 -1.77 -33.35
N PHE A 62 -12.74 -0.85 -32.91
CA PHE A 62 -13.55 -1.06 -31.71
C PHE A 62 -14.42 -2.31 -31.84
N HIS A 63 -14.22 -3.27 -30.92
CA HIS A 63 -15.02 -4.47 -30.80
C HIS A 63 -15.57 -4.57 -29.36
N PRO A 64 -16.87 -4.87 -29.15
CA PRO A 64 -17.45 -4.89 -27.80
C PRO A 64 -16.74 -5.86 -26.85
N LEU A 65 -16.29 -7.01 -27.34
CA LEU A 65 -15.50 -7.96 -26.54
C LEU A 65 -14.11 -7.42 -26.14
N ALA A 66 -13.49 -6.61 -27.00
CA ALA A 66 -12.19 -5.99 -26.69
C ALA A 66 -12.34 -4.95 -25.58
N GLY A 67 -13.44 -4.18 -25.58
CA GLY A 67 -13.80 -3.29 -24.47
C GLY A 67 -13.95 -4.05 -23.14
N MET A 68 -14.73 -5.13 -23.14
CA MET A 68 -14.91 -5.96 -21.95
C MET A 68 -13.58 -6.54 -21.42
N ALA A 69 -12.67 -6.93 -22.30
CA ALA A 69 -11.36 -7.44 -21.88
C ALA A 69 -10.54 -6.36 -21.14
N LYS A 70 -10.56 -5.12 -21.64
CA LYS A 70 -9.91 -3.97 -21.00
C LYS A 70 -10.55 -3.63 -19.65
N ASP A 71 -11.87 -3.64 -19.57
CA ASP A 71 -12.59 -3.37 -18.32
C ASP A 71 -12.26 -4.40 -17.23
N VAL A 72 -12.14 -5.68 -17.60
CA VAL A 72 -11.73 -6.75 -16.68
C VAL A 72 -10.29 -6.57 -16.21
N ALA A 73 -9.38 -6.18 -17.10
CA ALA A 73 -7.99 -5.91 -16.76
C ALA A 73 -7.87 -4.73 -15.77
N ALA A 74 -8.59 -3.63 -16.01
CA ALA A 74 -8.68 -2.50 -15.09
C ALA A 74 -9.32 -2.91 -13.75
N GLY A 75 -10.31 -3.80 -13.77
CA GLY A 75 -10.91 -4.39 -12.57
C GLY A 75 -9.90 -5.16 -11.71
N ALA A 76 -8.95 -5.87 -12.33
CA ALA A 76 -7.89 -6.57 -11.60
C ALA A 76 -6.92 -5.59 -10.89
N VAL A 77 -6.60 -4.47 -11.54
CA VAL A 77 -5.80 -3.39 -10.91
C VAL A 77 -6.55 -2.79 -9.73
N LEU A 78 -7.86 -2.53 -9.85
CA LEU A 78 -8.68 -2.01 -8.77
C LEU A 78 -8.69 -2.92 -7.55
N VAL A 79 -8.85 -4.23 -7.74
CA VAL A 79 -8.79 -5.22 -6.64
C VAL A 79 -7.43 -5.16 -5.95
N THR A 80 -6.35 -5.07 -6.72
CA THR A 80 -4.97 -4.96 -6.18
C THR A 80 -4.78 -3.66 -5.40
N ALA A 81 -5.33 -2.55 -5.87
CA ALA A 81 -5.29 -1.26 -5.18
C ALA A 81 -6.07 -1.30 -3.85
N ILE A 82 -7.24 -1.94 -3.82
CA ILE A 82 -8.01 -2.13 -2.58
C ILE A 82 -7.22 -2.97 -1.58
N GLN A 83 -6.58 -4.05 -2.03
CA GLN A 83 -5.72 -4.87 -1.18
C GLN A 83 -4.56 -4.03 -0.59
N ALA A 84 -3.95 -3.15 -1.38
CA ALA A 84 -2.90 -2.27 -0.91
C ALA A 84 -3.37 -1.29 0.18
N VAL A 85 -4.57 -0.73 0.02
CA VAL A 85 -5.19 0.11 1.05
C VAL A 85 -5.42 -0.67 2.34
N LEU A 86 -5.93 -1.90 2.25
CA LEU A 86 -6.17 -2.75 3.42
C LEU A 86 -4.87 -3.05 4.18
N VAL A 87 -3.79 -3.39 3.48
CA VAL A 87 -2.47 -3.59 4.09
C VAL A 87 -1.97 -2.31 4.74
N GLY A 88 -2.13 -1.16 4.08
CA GLY A 88 -1.79 0.14 4.64
C GLY A 88 -2.53 0.41 5.96
N ILE A 89 -3.83 0.11 6.02
CA ILE A 89 -4.63 0.25 7.25
C ILE A 89 -4.13 -0.68 8.36
N VAL A 90 -3.79 -1.94 8.04
CA VAL A 90 -3.30 -2.90 9.04
C VAL A 90 -1.95 -2.45 9.64
N ILE A 91 -1.04 -1.97 8.79
CA ILE A 91 0.31 -1.58 9.24
C ILE A 91 0.30 -0.21 9.93
N PHE A 92 -0.39 0.79 9.34
CA PHE A 92 -0.37 2.16 9.85
C PHE A 92 -1.51 2.48 10.82
N GLY A 93 -2.57 1.67 10.90
CA GLY A 93 -3.74 1.92 11.74
C GLY A 93 -3.44 2.04 13.24
N PRO A 94 -2.81 1.03 13.88
CA PRO A 94 -2.48 1.11 15.31
C PRO A 94 -1.50 2.25 15.67
N PRO A 95 -0.43 2.50 14.89
CA PRO A 95 0.41 3.69 15.07
C PRO A 95 -0.35 5.01 14.92
N LEU A 96 -1.22 5.15 13.92
CA LEU A 96 -1.97 6.38 13.65
C LEU A 96 -3.01 6.66 14.73
N GLY A 97 -3.74 5.64 15.19
CA GLY A 97 -4.72 5.78 16.28
C GLY A 97 -4.08 6.23 17.60
N ARG A 98 -2.87 5.72 17.90
CA ARG A 98 -2.10 6.19 19.07
C ARG A 98 -1.68 7.65 18.94
N TRP A 99 -1.27 8.09 17.74
CA TRP A 99 -0.90 9.49 17.50
C TRP A 99 -2.11 10.43 17.63
N VAL A 100 -3.25 10.10 17.01
CA VAL A 100 -4.49 10.90 17.11
C VAL A 100 -4.92 11.05 18.57
N GLY A 101 -4.86 9.97 19.36
CA GLY A 101 -5.17 10.02 20.80
C GLY A 101 -4.25 10.93 21.62
N GLN A 102 -3.03 11.22 21.15
CA GLN A 102 -2.09 12.15 21.79
C GLN A 102 -2.28 13.60 21.34
N VAL A 103 -2.88 13.83 20.17
CA VAL A 103 -3.15 15.18 19.64
C VAL A 103 -4.47 15.73 20.15
N VAL A 104 -5.45 14.85 20.40
CA VAL A 104 -6.80 15.23 20.84
C VAL A 104 -6.92 15.37 22.38
N ARG A 105 -5.92 14.89 23.14
CA ARG A 105 -5.79 15.12 24.59
C ARG A 105 -4.86 16.27 24.88
#